data_AF-A0A3C0W3P4-F1
#
_entry.id   AF-A0A3C0W3P4-F1
#
_cell.length_a   1.000
_cell.length_b   1.000
_cell.length_c   1.000
_cell.angle_alpha   90.00
_cell.angle_beta   90.00
_cell.angle_gamma   90.00
#
_symmetry.space_group_name_H-M   'P 1'
#
loop_
_entity.id
_entity.type
_entity.pdbx_description
1 polymer ?
#
loop_
_entity_poly.entity_id
_entity_poly.type
_entity_poly.pdbx_seq_one_letter_code
_entity_poly.pdbx_strand_id
1 'polypeptide(L)'
;GFNFRRSVPVWPLKEGGRVVERVVHGSLLGNNGETVRRMALAGVGLARMGDYHVRADLADGRLVEVLGDVIERDEEEIHAVFLGGPRMPERVRVFLDFVVPRMQQFLNG
;
A
#
# COMPACT_ATOMS: atom_id res chain seq x y z
N GLY A 1 -15.23 -4.69 9.09
CA GLY A 1 -13.82 -4.37 8.75
C GLY A 1 -13.74 -2.93 8.29
N PHE A 2 -12.56 -2.31 8.38
CA PHE A 2 -12.31 -1.00 7.78
C PHE A 2 -12.19 -1.18 6.26
N ASN A 3 -12.96 -0.40 5.50
CA ASN A 3 -12.98 -0.44 4.04
C ASN A 3 -12.16 0.74 3.52
N PHE A 4 -11.17 0.48 2.68
CA PHE A 4 -10.33 1.53 2.09
C PHE A 4 -10.60 1.59 0.59
N ARG A 5 -10.99 2.76 0.10
CA ARG A 5 -10.94 3.03 -1.34
C ARG A 5 -9.56 3.59 -1.63
N ARG A 6 -8.81 3.00 -2.56
CA ARG A 6 -7.57 3.63 -3.03
C ARG A 6 -7.90 5.03 -3.55
N SER A 7 -7.05 5.99 -3.21
CA SER A 7 -7.10 7.34 -3.79
C SER A 7 -7.02 7.26 -5.32
N VAL A 8 -6.24 6.32 -5.84
CA VAL A 8 -6.04 6.03 -7.26
C VAL A 8 -6.44 4.58 -7.55
N PRO A 9 -7.67 4.31 -8.04
CA PRO A 9 -8.17 2.94 -8.29
C PRO A 9 -7.67 2.33 -9.61
N VAL A 10 -6.57 2.85 -10.15
CA VAL A 10 -6.02 2.55 -11.48
C VAL A 10 -4.55 2.15 -11.35
N TRP A 11 -4.07 1.38 -12.32
CA TRP A 11 -2.68 0.97 -12.40
C TRP A 11 -1.93 1.99 -13.27
N PRO A 12 -0.81 2.57 -12.79
CA PRO A 12 -0.01 3.52 -13.56
C PRO A 12 0.96 2.75 -14.47
N LEU A 13 0.59 2.56 -15.74
CA LEU A 13 1.42 1.84 -16.71
C LEU A 13 2.31 2.83 -17.49
N LYS A 14 3.55 2.43 -17.75
CA LYS A 14 4.47 3.09 -18.67
C LYS A 14 4.14 2.69 -20.10
N GLU A 15 3.58 3.60 -20.88
CA GLU A 15 3.28 3.44 -22.31
C GLU A 15 3.97 4.56 -23.11
N GLY A 16 4.93 4.21 -23.99
CA GLY A 16 5.58 5.20 -24.87
C GLY A 16 6.29 6.35 -24.14
N GLY A 17 6.86 6.08 -22.96
CA GLY A 17 7.52 7.10 -22.13
C GLY A 17 6.57 7.99 -21.33
N ARG A 18 5.28 7.65 -21.25
CA ARG A 18 4.28 8.35 -20.43
C ARG A 18 3.62 7.39 -19.45
N VAL A 19 3.24 7.91 -18.29
CA VAL A 19 2.42 7.17 -17.32
C VAL A 19 0.96 7.31 -17.74
N VAL A 20 0.28 6.18 -17.91
CA VAL A 20 -1.13 6.10 -18.25
C VAL A 20 -1.87 5.29 -17.21
N GLU A 21 -2.92 5.89 -16.66
CA GLU A 21 -3.80 5.23 -15.71
C GLU A 21 -4.74 4.24 -16.43
N ARG A 22 -4.69 2.97 -16.03
CA ARG A 22 -5.57 1.91 -16.56
C ARG A 22 -6.44 1.31 -15.47
N VAL A 23 -7.73 1.23 -15.76
CA VAL A 23 -8.66 0.42 -14.96
C VAL A 23 -8.39 -1.04 -15.28
N VAL A 24 -8.04 -1.83 -14.28
CA VAL A 24 -7.84 -3.28 -14.40
C VAL A 24 -9.08 -3.97 -13.85
N HIS A 25 -9.74 -4.75 -14.69
CA HIS A 25 -10.84 -5.62 -14.28
C HIS A 25 -10.29 -7.00 -13.94
N GLY A 26 -10.78 -7.58 -12.84
CA GLY A 26 -10.41 -8.91 -12.39
C GLY A 26 -11.61 -9.70 -11.91
N SER A 27 -11.41 -10.98 -11.65
CA SER A 27 -12.40 -11.91 -11.09
C SER A 27 -12.79 -11.57 -9.64
N LEU A 28 -12.01 -10.74 -8.95
CA LEU A 28 -12.24 -10.29 -7.58
C LEU A 28 -11.88 -8.81 -7.43
N LEU A 29 -12.73 -8.08 -6.71
CA LEU A 29 -12.47 -6.71 -6.28
C LEU A 29 -12.50 -6.65 -4.75
N GLY A 30 -11.36 -6.32 -4.14
CA GLY A 30 -11.23 -6.16 -2.69
C GLY A 30 -10.87 -4.72 -2.32
N ASN A 31 -11.45 -4.22 -1.25
CA ASN A 31 -11.17 -2.89 -0.67
C ASN A 31 -10.37 -2.99 0.65
N ASN A 32 -9.76 -4.15 0.89
CA ASN A 32 -8.92 -4.46 2.03
C ASN A 32 -7.64 -5.13 1.52
N GLY A 33 -6.50 -4.52 1.77
CA GLY A 33 -5.18 -5.02 1.33
C GLY A 33 -4.91 -6.45 1.79
N GLU A 34 -5.31 -6.81 3.02
CA GLU A 34 -5.07 -8.17 3.54
C GLU A 34 -5.93 -9.23 2.83
N THR A 35 -7.16 -8.89 2.47
CA THR A 35 -7.99 -9.77 1.65
C THR A 35 -7.36 -9.97 0.28
N VAL A 36 -6.94 -8.87 -0.38
CA VAL A 36 -6.30 -8.93 -1.71
C VAL A 36 -5.02 -9.76 -1.66
N ARG A 37 -4.18 -9.57 -0.63
CA ARG A 37 -2.95 -10.34 -0.41
C ARG A 37 -3.23 -11.83 -0.28
N ARG A 38 -4.21 -12.22 0.55
CA ARG A 38 -4.59 -13.64 0.70
C ARG A 38 -5.07 -14.26 -0.60
N MET A 39 -5.81 -13.50 -1.41
CA MET A 39 -6.28 -13.99 -2.71
C MET A 39 -5.13 -14.14 -3.71
N ALA A 40 -4.15 -13.23 -3.71
CA ALA A 40 -2.93 -13.37 -4.51
C ALA A 40 -2.13 -14.62 -4.10
N LEU A 41 -1.94 -14.84 -2.79
CA LEU A 41 -1.29 -16.04 -2.26
C LEU A 41 -2.04 -17.34 -2.60
N ALA A 42 -3.37 -17.27 -2.72
CA ALA A 42 -4.21 -18.38 -3.15
C ALA A 42 -4.19 -18.61 -4.67
N GLY A 43 -3.43 -17.83 -5.44
CA GLY A 43 -3.29 -17.99 -6.89
C GLY A 43 -4.48 -17.47 -7.71
N VAL A 44 -5.30 -16.59 -7.14
CA VAL A 44 -6.52 -16.08 -7.81
C VAL A 44 -6.19 -15.12 -8.96
N GLY A 45 -5.02 -14.47 -8.91
CA GLY A 45 -4.54 -13.58 -9.96
C GLY A 45 -3.48 -12.61 -9.48
N LEU A 46 -3.26 -11.56 -10.28
CA LEU A 46 -2.31 -10.49 -9.98
C LEU A 46 -2.92 -9.44 -9.04
N ALA A 47 -2.08 -8.87 -8.18
CA ALA A 47 -2.47 -7.81 -7.26
C ALA A 47 -1.39 -6.73 -7.17
N ARG A 48 -1.81 -5.47 -7.17
CA ARG A 48 -0.96 -4.31 -6.93
C ARG A 48 -1.09 -3.87 -5.48
N MET A 49 -0.04 -4.03 -4.70
CA MET A 49 -0.03 -3.81 -3.24
C MET A 49 1.16 -2.96 -2.82
N GLY A 50 1.04 -2.29 -1.67
CA GLY A 50 2.17 -1.61 -1.06
C GLY A 50 3.22 -2.61 -0.60
N ASP A 51 4.49 -2.31 -0.84
CA ASP A 51 5.63 -3.19 -0.54
C ASP A 51 5.61 -3.71 0.91
N TYR A 52 5.37 -2.83 1.88
CA TYR A 52 5.32 -3.17 3.30
C TYR A 52 4.34 -4.29 3.65
N HIS A 53 3.31 -4.54 2.82
CA HIS A 53 2.31 -5.59 3.06
C HIS A 53 2.81 -6.95 2.57
N VAL A 54 3.65 -6.99 1.53
CA VAL A 54 4.01 -8.23 0.81
C VAL A 54 5.50 -8.56 0.82
N ARG A 55 6.34 -7.69 1.37
CA ARG A 55 7.80 -7.84 1.46
C ARG A 55 8.22 -9.22 1.97
N ALA A 56 7.57 -9.72 3.03
CA ALA A 56 7.86 -11.04 3.58
C ALA A 56 7.47 -12.19 2.63
N ASP A 57 6.34 -12.08 1.92
CA ASP A 57 5.93 -13.11 0.97
C ASP A 57 6.82 -13.14 -0.27
N LEU A 58 7.30 -11.97 -0.71
CA LEU A 58 8.28 -11.86 -1.79
C LEU A 58 9.62 -12.47 -1.37
N ALA A 59 10.11 -12.16 -0.17
CA ALA A 59 11.36 -12.71 0.37
C ALA A 59 11.29 -14.25 0.53
N ASP A 60 10.15 -14.78 0.94
CA ASP A 60 9.91 -16.22 1.08
C ASP A 60 9.61 -16.93 -0.26
N GLY A 61 9.54 -16.20 -1.38
CA GLY A 61 9.18 -16.74 -2.70
C GLY A 61 7.72 -17.21 -2.82
N ARG A 62 6.86 -16.84 -1.87
CA ARG A 62 5.41 -17.13 -1.88
C ARG A 62 4.66 -16.23 -2.87
N LEU A 63 5.19 -15.02 -3.10
CA LEU A 63 4.79 -14.12 -4.18
C LEU A 63 6.01 -13.83 -5.06
N VAL A 64 5.75 -13.40 -6.29
CA VAL A 64 6.77 -12.98 -7.25
C VAL A 64 6.36 -11.63 -7.82
N GLU A 65 7.30 -10.69 -7.89
CA GLU A 65 7.08 -9.41 -8.57
C GLU A 65 6.95 -9.64 -10.07
N VAL A 66 5.89 -9.08 -10.65
CA VAL A 66 5.65 -9.10 -12.10
C VAL A 66 5.38 -7.69 -12.59
N LEU A 67 5.65 -7.43 -13.87
CA LEU A 67 5.42 -6.13 -14.51
C LEU A 67 6.23 -4.97 -13.90
N GLY A 68 7.33 -5.24 -13.19
CA GLY A 68 8.18 -4.21 -12.56
C GLY A 68 8.74 -3.18 -13.55
N ASP A 69 8.95 -3.57 -14.81
CA ASP A 69 9.43 -2.67 -15.87
C ASP A 69 8.30 -1.84 -16.52
N VAL A 70 7.05 -2.26 -16.34
CA VAL A 70 5.87 -1.68 -17.01
C VAL A 70 5.10 -0.80 -16.06
N ILE A 71 5.08 -1.10 -14.76
CA ILE A 71 4.37 -0.30 -13.76
C ILE A 71 5.30 0.80 -13.25
N GLU A 72 4.82 2.05 -13.29
CA GLU A 72 5.53 3.14 -12.62
C GLU A 72 5.46 2.95 -11.10
N ARG A 73 6.60 3.14 -10.44
CA ARG A 73 6.65 3.12 -8.98
C ARG A 73 6.03 4.41 -8.47
N ASP A 74 5.02 4.29 -7.63
CA ASP A 74 4.48 5.39 -6.87
C ASP A 74 4.81 5.20 -5.38
N GLU A 75 4.87 6.32 -4.68
CA GLU A 75 4.98 6.33 -3.23
C GLU A 75 3.66 6.84 -2.67
N GLU A 76 3.10 6.12 -1.70
CA GLU A 76 1.94 6.57 -0.94
C GLU A 76 2.40 7.09 0.42
N GLU A 77 2.13 8.36 0.70
CA GLU A 77 2.46 8.95 2.00
C GLU A 77 1.58 8.38 3.11
N ILE A 78 2.20 8.06 4.25
CA ILE A 78 1.49 7.60 5.45
C ILE A 78 1.47 8.75 6.46
N HIS A 79 0.25 9.18 6.81
CA HIS A 79 0.02 10.30 7.71
C HIS A 79 -0.56 9.84 9.05
N ALA A 80 -0.10 10.46 10.13
CA ALA A 80 -0.81 10.44 11.41
C ALA A 80 -1.82 11.59 11.44
N VAL A 81 -3.11 11.27 11.44
CA VAL A 81 -4.19 12.27 11.44
C VAL A 81 -4.86 12.31 12.82
N PHE A 82 -4.94 13.50 13.40
CA PHE A 82 -5.61 13.76 14.67
C PHE A 82 -6.28 15.13 14.64
N LEU A 83 -7.31 15.32 15.45
CA LEU A 83 -8.00 16.61 15.53
C LEU A 83 -7.04 17.68 16.10
N GLY A 84 -6.82 18.74 15.33
CA GLY A 84 -6.05 19.90 15.75
C GLY A 84 -6.79 20.79 16.74
N GLY A 85 -6.04 21.64 17.43
CA GLY A 85 -6.54 22.66 18.37
C GLY A 85 -5.40 23.55 18.87
N PRO A 86 -5.67 24.60 19.67
CA PRO A 86 -4.65 25.55 20.14
C PRO A 86 -3.48 24.89 20.88
N ARG A 87 -3.71 23.73 21.50
CA ARG A 87 -2.67 22.86 22.05
C ARG A 87 -2.97 21.40 21.71
N MET A 88 -1.93 20.68 21.30
CA MET A 88 -1.96 19.23 21.18
C MET A 88 -1.98 18.58 22.58
N PRO A 89 -2.88 17.63 22.87
CA PRO A 89 -2.85 16.89 24.13
C PRO A 89 -1.53 16.11 24.29
N GLU A 90 -0.90 16.16 25.47
CA GLU A 90 0.40 15.49 25.71
C GLU A 90 0.36 13.98 25.42
N ARG A 91 -0.76 13.30 25.69
CA ARG A 91 -0.93 11.88 25.34
C ARG A 91 -0.78 11.60 23.83
N VAL A 92 -1.20 12.54 22.98
CA VAL A 92 -1.07 12.42 21.52
C VAL A 92 0.38 12.63 21.14
N ARG A 93 1.05 13.66 21.70
CA ARG A 93 2.47 13.90 21.48
C ARG A 93 3.32 12.69 21.85
N VAL A 94 3.19 12.18 23.08
CA VAL A 94 3.95 11.03 23.56
C VAL A 94 3.69 9.77 22.71
N PHE A 95 2.44 9.58 22.24
CA PHE A 95 2.14 8.49 21.31
C PHE A 95 2.83 8.67 19.97
N LEU A 96 2.82 9.88 19.39
CA LEU A 96 3.50 10.19 18.13
C LEU A 96 5.02 10.01 18.25
N ASP A 97 5.61 10.52 19.34
CA ASP A 97 7.04 10.36 19.65
C ASP A 97 7.44 8.87 19.74
N PHE A 98 6.54 8.01 20.23
CA PHE A 98 6.74 6.57 20.27
C PHE A 98 6.55 5.89 18.91
N VAL A 99 5.46 6.18 18.20
CA VAL A 99 5.03 5.38 17.04
C VAL A 99 5.74 5.80 15.74
N VAL A 100 6.00 7.09 15.54
CA VAL A 100 6.51 7.62 14.26
C VAL A 100 7.89 7.04 13.91
N PRO A 101 8.89 7.03 14.81
CA PRO A 101 10.20 6.45 14.48
C PRO A 101 10.12 4.96 14.14
N ARG A 102 9.23 4.21 14.82
CA ARG A 102 9.02 2.78 14.58
C ARG A 102 8.32 2.52 13.25
N MET A 103 7.33 3.34 12.91
CA MET A 103 6.66 3.27 11.62
C MET A 103 7.63 3.60 10.49
N GLN A 104 8.44 4.65 10.61
CA GLN A 104 9.45 5.00 9.61
C GLN A 104 10.45 3.85 9.41
N GLN A 105 10.94 3.24 10.50
CA GLN A 105 11.82 2.09 10.42
C GLN A 105 11.16 0.90 9.70
N PHE A 106 9.91 0.59 10.02
CA PHE A 106 9.16 -0.51 9.40
C PHE A 106 8.91 -0.29 7.90
N LEU A 107 8.59 0.95 7.51
CA LEU A 107 8.30 1.29 6.12
C LEU A 107 9.57 1.26 5.25
N ASN A 108 10.70 1.73 5.78
CA ASN A 108 11.95 1.86 5.05
C ASN A 108 12.79 0.57 4.94
N GLY A 109 12.48 -0.47 5.71
CA GLY A 109 13.28 -1.70 5.77
C GLY A 109 12.58 -2.89 5.16
#